data_AF-A0A6S6XGS1-F1
#
_entry.id   AF-A0A6S6XGS1-F1
#
_cell.length_a   1.000
_cell.length_b   1.000
_cell.length_c   1.000
_cell.angle_alpha   90.00
_cell.angle_beta   90.00
_cell.angle_gamma   90.00
#
_symmetry.space_group_name_H-M   'P 1'
#
loop_
_entity.id
_entity.type
_entity.pdbx_description
1 polymer ?
#
loop_
_entity_poly.entity_id
_entity_poly.type
_entity_poly.pdbx_seq_one_letter_code
_entity_poly.pdbx_strand_id
1 'polypeptide(L)' 'MIKKVIEKRYVCRKSQPGTWIVGSYDPQGYLVEESSWNSAAEAVEHLHHLLSREAGEGGEEDTAPKA' A
#
# COMPACT_ATOMS: atom_id res chain seq x y z
N MET A 1 -18.82 -18.84 -10.81
CA MET A 1 -18.91 -17.64 -9.96
C MET A 1 -17.53 -17.01 -9.94
N ILE A 2 -17.30 -15.98 -10.74
CA ILE A 2 -15.98 -15.34 -10.83
C ILE A 2 -15.85 -14.49 -9.57
N LYS A 3 -15.06 -14.93 -8.59
CA LYS A 3 -14.64 -14.07 -7.48
C LYS A 3 -13.83 -12.95 -8.13
N LYS A 4 -14.45 -11.79 -8.32
CA LYS A 4 -13.77 -10.58 -8.76
C LYS A 4 -12.78 -10.26 -7.65
N VAL A 5 -11.52 -10.65 -7.83
CA VAL A 5 -10.45 -10.23 -6.94
C VAL A 5 -10.38 -8.73 -7.13
N ILE A 6 -10.99 -7.99 -6.20
CA ILE A 6 -10.80 -6.55 -6.13
C ILE A 6 -9.35 -6.44 -5.68
N GLU A 7 -8.45 -6.22 -6.64
CA GLU A 7 -7.07 -5.84 -6.34
C GLU A 7 -7.14 -4.72 -5.32
N LYS A 8 -6.62 -4.96 -4.11
CA LYS A 8 -6.57 -3.96 -3.06
C LYS A 8 -5.59 -2.89 -3.50
N ARG A 9 -6.08 -1.92 -4.25
CA ARG A 9 -5.25 -0.83 -4.74
C ARG A 9 -5.02 0.13 -3.58
N TYR A 10 -3.86 0.02 -2.94
CA TYR A 10 -3.43 1.02 -1.98
C TYR A 10 -3.26 2.36 -2.70
N VAL A 11 -3.69 3.42 -2.02
CA VAL A 11 -3.61 4.79 -2.47
C VAL A 11 -3.06 5.65 -1.35
N CYS A 12 -2.26 6.64 -1.72
CA CYS A 12 -1.91 7.75 -0.83
C CYS A 12 -2.84 8.93 -1.14
N ARG A 13 -3.49 9.48 -0.11
CA ARG A 13 -4.38 10.64 -0.21
C ARG A 13 -3.97 11.67 0.81
N LYS A 14 -3.81 12.92 0.38
CA LYS A 14 -3.63 14.05 1.30
C LYS A 14 -4.93 14.29 2.07
N SER A 15 -4.86 14.20 3.39
CA SER A 15 -6.01 14.41 4.28
C SER A 15 -6.09 15.86 4.74
N GLN A 16 -4.98 16.37 5.27
CA GLN A 16 -4.84 17.71 5.81
C GLN A 16 -3.53 18.33 5.33
N PRO A 17 -3.34 19.67 5.47
CA PRO A 17 -2.05 20.29 5.22
C PRO A 17 -0.98 19.63 6.11
N GLY A 18 -0.03 18.92 5.49
CA GLY A 18 1.01 18.19 6.22
C GLY A 18 0.62 16.79 6.69
N THR A 19 -0.54 16.25 6.30
CA THR A 19 -0.92 14.87 6.66
C THR A 19 -1.39 14.08 5.44
N TRP A 20 -0.77 12.92 5.24
CA TRP A 20 -1.00 11.98 4.16
C TRP A 20 -1.49 10.65 4.72
N ILE A 21 -2.59 10.16 4.19
CA ILE A 21 -3.16 8.87 4.55
C ILE A 21 -2.80 7.87 3.46
N VAL A 22 -2.29 6.72 3.85
CA VAL A 22 -2.17 5.53 3.00
C VAL A 22 -3.28 4.56 3.40
N GLY A 23 -4.03 4.07 2.41
CA GLY A 23 -5.15 3.18 2.64
C GLY A 23 -5.61 2.50 1.37
N SER A 24 -6.61 1.61 1.48
CA SER A 24 -7.20 0.93 0.32
C SER A 24 -8.70 1.19 0.26
N TYR A 25 -9.27 1.17 -0.94
CA TYR A 25 -10.71 1.29 -1.11
C TYR A 25 -11.38 -0.05 -0.82
N ASP A 26 -12.36 -0.03 0.06
CA ASP A 26 -13.24 -1.17 0.29
C ASP A 26 -14.18 -1.36 -0.93
N PRO A 27 -14.81 -2.55 -1.09
CA PRO A 27 -15.79 -2.80 -2.16
C PRO A 27 -16.98 -1.82 -2.21
N GLN A 28 -17.30 -1.15 -1.10
CA GLN A 28 -18.32 -0.11 -1.00
C GLN A 28 -17.79 1.29 -1.38
N GLY A 29 -16.50 1.42 -1.65
CA GLY A 29 -15.86 2.66 -2.11
C GLY A 29 -15.38 3.59 -0.99
N TYR A 30 -15.41 3.14 0.27
CA TYR A 30 -14.83 3.88 1.39
C TYR A 30 -13.33 3.65 1.46
N LEU A 31 -12.59 4.74 1.71
CA LEU A 31 -11.16 4.65 1.98
C LEU A 31 -10.96 4.11 3.39
N VAL A 32 -10.43 2.90 3.49
CA VAL A 32 -9.98 2.32 4.75
C VAL A 32 -8.56 2.80 4.98
N GLU A 33 -8.40 3.73 5.93
CA GLU A 33 -7.09 4.18 6.39
C GLU A 33 -6.30 3.00 6.97
N GLU A 34 -5.10 2.79 6.46
CA GLU A 34 -4.13 1.87 7.06
C GLU A 34 -3.14 2.63 7.94
N SER A 35 -2.63 3.76 7.46
CA SER A 35 -1.61 4.54 8.15
C SER A 35 -1.66 6.02 7.77
N SER A 36 -1.29 6.87 8.72
CA SER A 36 -1.21 8.32 8.58
C SER A 36 0.23 8.80 8.74
N TRP A 37 0.68 9.66 7.84
CA TRP A 37 2.05 10.13 7.69
C TRP A 37 2.10 11.66 7.65
N ASN A 38 3.14 12.25 8.23
CA ASN A 38 3.32 13.71 8.24
C ASN A 38 4.07 14.25 7.00
N SER A 39 4.60 13.35 6.17
CA SER A 39 5.35 13.69 4.96
C SER A 39 4.83 12.90 3.76
N ALA A 40 4.80 13.56 2.59
CA ALA A 40 4.44 12.90 1.34
C ALA A 40 5.45 11.80 0.98
N ALA A 41 6.74 12.04 1.23
CA ALA A 41 7.81 11.09 0.93
C ALA A 41 7.62 9.78 1.71
N GLU A 42 7.48 9.87 3.03
CA GLU A 42 7.26 8.69 3.89
C GLU A 42 5.99 7.92 3.51
N ALA A 43 4.89 8.65 3.20
CA ALA A 43 3.65 8.03 2.74
C ALA A 43 3.81 7.27 1.42
N VAL A 44 4.60 7.82 0.48
CA VAL A 44 4.85 7.22 -0.83
C VAL A 44 5.81 6.03 -0.70
N GLU A 45 6.85 6.12 0.13
CA GLU A 45 7.75 4.98 0.38
C GLU A 45 6.98 3.81 1.01
N HIS A 46 6.12 4.08 1.98
CA HIS A 46 5.26 3.05 2.57
C HIS A 46 4.29 2.45 1.55
N LEU A 47 3.67 3.28 0.71
CA LEU A 47 2.83 2.82 -0.40
C LEU A 47 3.61 1.92 -1.37
N HIS A 48 4.84 2.30 -1.74
CA HIS A 48 5.70 1.50 -2.60
C HIS A 48 6.05 0.15 -1.96
N HIS A 49 6.34 0.11 -0.65
CA HIS A 49 6.56 -1.14 0.07
C HIS A 49 5.33 -2.05 0.07
N LEU A 50 4.14 -1.49 0.29
CA LEU A 50 2.88 -2.25 0.25
C LEU A 50 2.63 -2.85 -1.13
N LEU A 51 2.79 -2.04 -2.18
CA LEU A 51 2.62 -2.48 -3.57
C LEU A 51 3.68 -3.49 -3.97
N SER A 52 4.93 -3.34 -3.53
CA SER A 52 6.01 -4.29 -3.80
C SER A 52 5.79 -5.61 -3.07
N ARG A 53 5.21 -5.59 -1.86
CA ARG A 53 4.86 -6.81 -1.11
C ARG A 53 3.70 -7.55 -1.77
N GLU A 54 2.69 -6.85 -2.26
CA GLU A 54 1.57 -7.47 -3.00
C GLU A 54 2.00 -7.98 -4.39
N ALA A 55 2.91 -7.28 -5.06
CA ALA A 55 3.53 -7.76 -6.29
C ALA A 55 4.51 -8.93 -6.05
N GLY A 56 4.95 -9.10 -4.79
CA GLY A 56 5.99 -10.04 -4.36
C GLY A 56 5.50 -11.41 -3.91
N GLU A 57 4.19 -11.72 -3.88
CA GLU A 57 3.69 -13.11 -3.77
C GLU A 57 3.92 -13.93 -5.07
N GLY A 58 5.00 -13.60 -5.79
CA GLY A 58 5.60 -14.30 -6.92
C GLY A 58 7.11 -14.03 -7.08
N GLY A 59 7.81 -13.56 -6.03
CA GLY A 59 9.24 -13.28 -6.11
C GLY A 59 9.93 -13.44 -4.77
N GLU A 60 10.43 -14.65 -4.50
CA GLU A 60 11.49 -14.91 -3.53
C GLU A 60 12.64 -13.91 -3.75
N GLU A 61 12.78 -12.94 -2.84
CA GLU A 61 14.05 -12.25 -2.65
C GLU A 61 14.95 -13.21 -1.86
N ASP A 62 15.67 -14.07 -2.60
CA ASP A 62 16.83 -14.84 -2.13
C ASP A 62 17.86 -13.83 -1.60
N THR A 63 17.71 -13.46 -0.33
CA THR A 63 18.76 -12.76 0.39
C THR A 63 19.70 -13.83 0.92
N ALA A 64 20.56 -14.34 0.06
CA ALA A 64 21.68 -15.19 0.44
C ALA A 64 22.48 -14.49 1.57
N PRO A 65 22.69 -15.13 2.74
CA PRO A 65 23.58 -14.58 3.74
C PRO A 65 25.00 -14.59 3.18
N LYS A 66 25.63 -13.41 3.14
CA LYS A 66 27.04 -13.26 2.80
C LYS A 66 27.87 -14.07 3.81
N ALA A 67 28.59 -15.07 3.28
CA ALA A 67 29.57 -15.89 3.99
C ALA A 67 30.79 -15.08 4.48
#